data_AF-A0A1F6GFC8-F1
#
_entry.id   AF-A0A1F6GFC8-F1
#
_cell.length_a   1.000
_cell.length_b   1.000
_cell.length_c   1.000
_cell.angle_alpha   90.00
_cell.angle_beta   90.00
_cell.angle_gamma   90.00
#
_symmetry.space_group_name_H-M   'P 1'
#
loop_
_entity.id
_entity.type
_entity.pdbx_description
1 polymer ?
#
loop_
_entity_poly.entity_id
_entity_poly.type
_entity_poly.pdbx_seq_one_letter_code
_entity_poly.pdbx_strand_id
1 'polypeptide(L)'
;MKRTLFFLTLLSLMLVGSLLAYTAEEQVRHLNHCTGCYLARTNFAHHDLTGVDLSGANLEYASFLGATLTDAKFGGANLKGANFTGALWVDGKTVCKKGSIGKCLAQEAPAQ
;
A
#
# COMPACT_ATOMS: atom_id res chain seq x y z
N MET A 1 2.58 -24.51 41.96
CA MET A 1 3.38 -23.37 41.43
C MET A 1 3.66 -23.42 39.93
N LYS A 2 3.67 -24.58 39.24
CA LYS A 2 3.97 -24.66 37.79
C LYS A 2 2.85 -24.16 36.86
N ARG A 3 1.58 -24.25 37.26
CA ARG A 3 0.43 -23.80 36.46
C ARG A 3 0.36 -22.27 36.35
N THR A 4 0.50 -21.55 37.46
CA THR A 4 0.52 -20.06 37.47
C THR A 4 1.71 -19.49 36.69
N LEU A 5 2.87 -20.16 36.73
CA LEU A 5 4.06 -19.73 35.99
C LEU A 5 3.89 -19.88 34.47
N PHE A 6 3.21 -20.93 34.01
CA PHE A 6 2.92 -21.17 32.58
C PHE A 6 2.01 -20.09 31.98
N PHE A 7 0.96 -19.68 32.70
CA PHE A 7 0.07 -18.60 32.26
C PHE A 7 0.77 -17.24 32.23
N LEU A 8 1.68 -16.96 33.18
CA LEU A 8 2.47 -15.73 33.18
C LEU A 8 3.48 -15.68 32.03
N THR A 9 4.12 -16.80 31.70
CA THR A 9 5.03 -16.90 30.54
C THR A 9 4.28 -16.83 29.20
N LEU A 10 3.05 -17.37 29.12
CA LEU A 10 2.22 -17.27 27.92
C LEU A 10 1.72 -15.84 27.71
N LEU A 11 1.28 -15.18 28.79
CA LEU A 11 0.81 -13.79 28.77
C LEU A 11 1.94 -12.82 28.39
N SER A 12 3.17 -13.05 28.87
CA SER A 12 4.33 -12.28 28.42
C SER A 12 4.71 -12.56 26.97
N LEU A 13 4.56 -13.79 26.47
CA LEU A 13 4.78 -14.11 25.05
C LEU A 13 3.76 -13.40 24.15
N MET A 14 2.51 -13.30 24.58
CA MET A 14 1.48 -12.56 23.85
C MET A 14 1.81 -11.07 23.77
N LEU A 15 2.27 -10.46 24.87
CA LEU A 15 2.66 -9.05 24.92
C LEU A 15 3.92 -8.74 24.09
N VAL A 16 4.95 -9.60 24.16
CA VAL A 16 6.17 -9.48 23.34
C VAL A 16 5.88 -9.74 21.86
N GLY A 17 4.99 -10.68 21.56
CA GLY A 17 4.49 -10.96 20.21
C GLY A 17 3.78 -9.76 19.60
N SER A 18 2.91 -9.07 20.36
CA SER A 18 2.27 -7.82 19.90
C SER A 18 3.21 -6.62 19.78
N LEU A 19 4.32 -6.59 20.53
CA LEU A 19 5.33 -5.53 20.40
C LEU A 19 6.23 -5.74 19.16
N LEU A 20 6.48 -6.99 18.77
CA LEU A 20 7.20 -7.36 17.54
C LEU A 20 6.28 -7.43 16.30
N ALA A 21 4.97 -7.64 16.50
CA ALA A 21 3.94 -7.62 15.45
C ALA A 21 3.30 -6.24 15.26
N TYR A 22 3.83 -5.20 15.89
CA TYR A 22 3.51 -3.80 15.56
C TYR A 22 4.19 -3.40 14.24
N THR A 23 4.03 -4.26 13.23
CA THR A 23 4.57 -4.07 11.89
C THR A 23 3.61 -3.17 11.13
N ALA A 24 4.15 -2.16 10.45
CA ALA A 24 3.45 -1.14 9.66
C ALA A 24 2.50 -1.65 8.55
N GLU A 25 2.31 -2.96 8.42
CA GLU A 25 1.54 -3.65 7.38
C GLU A 25 0.04 -3.74 7.70
N GLU A 26 -0.38 -3.44 8.92
CA GLU A 26 -1.78 -3.63 9.34
C GLU A 26 -2.70 -2.44 8.97
N GLN A 27 -2.13 -1.25 8.74
CA GLN A 27 -2.92 -0.06 8.46
C GLN A 27 -3.45 0.00 7.02
N VAL A 28 -2.75 -0.60 6.05
CA VAL A 28 -3.17 -0.60 4.64
C VAL A 28 -4.36 -1.54 4.41
N ARG A 29 -4.49 -2.63 5.20
CA ARG A 29 -5.62 -3.58 5.12
C ARG A 29 -6.99 -2.97 5.44
N HIS A 30 -7.00 -1.84 6.15
CA HIS A 30 -8.22 -1.08 6.45
C HIS A 30 -8.46 0.06 5.45
N LEU A 31 -7.54 0.30 4.52
CA LEU A 31 -7.64 1.30 3.48
C LEU A 31 -8.52 0.82 2.30
N ASN A 32 -9.60 0.09 2.58
CA ASN A 32 -10.49 -0.41 1.53
C ASN A 32 -11.34 0.70 0.91
N HIS A 33 -11.43 1.85 1.58
CA HIS A 33 -12.19 3.01 1.11
C HIS A 33 -11.64 4.29 1.78
N CYS A 34 -10.90 5.10 1.03
CA CYS A 34 -10.35 6.38 1.51
C CYS A 34 -10.66 7.51 0.53
N THR A 35 -11.94 7.86 0.43
CA THR A 35 -12.38 8.96 -0.42
C THR A 35 -12.06 10.32 0.23
N GLY A 36 -11.24 11.14 -0.41
CA GLY A 36 -10.89 12.48 0.09
C GLY A 36 -9.80 12.53 1.18
N CYS A 37 -9.18 11.41 1.52
CA CYS A 37 -8.18 11.33 2.60
C CYS A 37 -6.90 12.13 2.32
N TYR A 38 -6.23 12.57 3.39
CA TYR A 38 -4.89 13.15 3.29
C TYR A 38 -3.82 12.06 3.47
N LEU A 39 -3.23 11.63 2.36
CA LEU A 39 -2.23 10.56 2.27
C LEU A 39 -0.94 11.04 1.58
N ALA A 40 -0.71 12.35 1.54
CA ALA A 40 0.47 12.93 0.92
C ALA A 40 1.75 12.37 1.57
N ARG A 41 2.77 12.07 0.73
CA ARG A 41 4.07 11.50 1.13
C ARG A 41 4.00 10.12 1.80
N THR A 42 2.85 9.44 1.74
CA THR A 42 2.70 8.10 2.31
C THR A 42 3.46 7.08 1.46
N ASN A 43 4.05 6.08 2.12
CA ASN A 43 4.75 5.00 1.47
C ASN A 43 3.85 3.76 1.34
N PHE A 44 3.37 3.50 0.12
CA PHE A 44 2.64 2.30 -0.28
C PHE A 44 3.50 1.34 -1.12
N ALA A 45 4.82 1.50 -1.10
CA ALA A 45 5.70 0.66 -1.91
C ALA A 45 5.44 -0.83 -1.61
N HIS A 46 5.33 -1.63 -2.68
CA HIS A 46 5.15 -3.08 -2.63
C HIS A 46 3.87 -3.59 -1.96
N HIS A 47 2.91 -2.73 -1.62
CA HIS A 47 1.65 -3.16 -1.04
C HIS A 47 0.68 -3.65 -2.12
N ASP A 48 -0.18 -4.61 -1.74
CA ASP A 48 -1.38 -4.95 -2.49
C ASP A 48 -2.50 -3.97 -2.12
N LEU A 49 -2.92 -3.18 -3.10
CA LEU A 49 -3.99 -2.20 -3.02
C LEU A 49 -5.09 -2.53 -4.03
N THR A 50 -5.24 -3.82 -4.37
CA THR A 50 -6.25 -4.27 -5.32
C THR A 50 -7.65 -3.83 -4.88
N GLY A 51 -8.37 -3.14 -5.77
CA GLY A 51 -9.73 -2.67 -5.54
C GLY A 51 -9.89 -1.50 -4.56
N VAL A 52 -8.80 -0.94 -4.05
CA VAL A 52 -8.85 0.17 -3.08
C VAL A 52 -9.39 1.45 -3.73
N ASP A 53 -10.36 2.09 -3.07
CA ASP A 53 -10.92 3.37 -3.53
C ASP A 53 -10.18 4.57 -2.89
N LEU A 54 -9.36 5.27 -3.69
CA LEU A 54 -8.63 6.49 -3.32
C LEU A 54 -9.21 7.72 -4.03
N SER A 55 -10.46 7.68 -4.47
CA SER A 55 -11.07 8.78 -5.20
C SER A 55 -11.05 10.07 -4.36
N GLY A 56 -10.61 11.19 -4.93
CA GLY A 56 -10.50 12.47 -4.22
C GLY A 56 -9.37 12.56 -3.19
N ALA A 57 -8.61 11.48 -2.93
CA ALA A 57 -7.54 11.50 -1.95
C ALA A 57 -6.40 12.46 -2.35
N ASN A 58 -5.78 13.11 -1.37
CA ASN A 58 -4.52 13.80 -1.58
C ASN A 58 -3.36 12.80 -1.44
N LEU A 59 -2.72 12.46 -2.56
CA LEU A 59 -1.62 11.52 -2.67
C LEU A 59 -0.34 12.22 -3.16
N GLU A 60 -0.22 13.53 -2.92
CA GLU A 60 0.93 14.30 -3.37
C GLU A 60 2.24 13.67 -2.83
N TYR A 61 3.18 13.38 -3.73
CA TYR A 61 4.46 12.71 -3.41
C TYR A 61 4.35 11.34 -2.73
N ALA A 62 3.20 10.66 -2.78
CA ALA A 62 3.09 9.29 -2.29
C ALA A 62 3.95 8.31 -3.11
N SER A 63 4.46 7.25 -2.48
CA SER A 63 5.23 6.21 -3.16
C SER A 63 4.36 4.96 -3.37
N PHE A 64 4.14 4.58 -4.62
CA PHE A 64 3.51 3.32 -5.03
C PHE A 64 4.53 2.42 -5.74
N LEU A 65 5.82 2.56 -5.41
CA LEU A 65 6.90 1.80 -6.03
C LEU A 65 6.61 0.29 -5.95
N GLY A 66 6.44 -0.38 -7.09
CA GLY A 66 6.17 -1.81 -7.12
C GLY A 66 4.86 -2.26 -6.47
N ALA A 67 3.90 -1.36 -6.23
CA ALA A 67 2.59 -1.71 -5.65
C ALA A 67 1.69 -2.43 -6.66
N THR A 68 0.73 -3.21 -6.18
CA THR A 68 -0.34 -3.80 -7.00
C THR A 68 -1.58 -2.92 -6.89
N LEU A 69 -1.98 -2.28 -7.99
CA LEU A 69 -3.08 -1.29 -8.04
C LEU A 69 -4.26 -1.78 -8.88
N THR A 70 -4.35 -3.07 -9.19
CA THR A 70 -5.43 -3.63 -10.02
C THR A 70 -6.80 -3.20 -9.47
N ASP A 71 -7.68 -2.68 -10.33
CA ASP A 71 -9.00 -2.16 -9.96
C ASP A 71 -9.01 -1.01 -8.91
N ALA A 72 -7.87 -0.44 -8.54
CA ALA A 72 -7.82 0.71 -7.65
C ALA A 72 -8.40 1.97 -8.33
N LYS A 73 -9.09 2.81 -7.55
CA LYS A 73 -9.76 4.01 -8.07
C LYS A 73 -9.03 5.28 -7.62
N PHE A 74 -8.69 6.14 -8.56
CA PHE A 74 -8.03 7.43 -8.32
C PHE A 74 -8.86 8.64 -8.79
N GLY A 75 -10.16 8.47 -9.00
CA GLY A 75 -11.02 9.53 -9.57
C GLY A 75 -10.96 10.82 -8.75
N GLY A 76 -10.44 11.91 -9.33
CA GLY A 76 -10.29 13.19 -8.64
C GLY A 76 -9.18 13.25 -7.58
N ALA A 77 -8.35 12.22 -7.45
CA ALA A 77 -7.22 12.23 -6.52
C ALA A 77 -6.12 13.21 -6.96
N ASN A 78 -5.45 13.86 -6.00
CA ASN A 78 -4.25 14.65 -6.28
C ASN A 78 -3.03 13.73 -6.31
N LEU A 79 -2.56 13.39 -7.51
CA LEU A 79 -1.41 12.50 -7.74
C LEU A 79 -0.09 13.24 -7.98
N LYS A 80 -0.04 14.57 -7.80
CA LYS A 80 1.17 15.35 -8.12
C LYS A 80 2.40 14.77 -7.42
N GLY A 81 3.40 14.38 -8.20
CA GLY A 81 4.65 13.83 -7.68
C GLY A 81 4.58 12.40 -7.13
N ALA A 82 3.42 11.73 -7.19
CA ALA A 82 3.29 10.34 -6.74
C ALA A 82 4.14 9.41 -7.62
N ASN A 83 4.89 8.48 -7.03
CA ASN A 83 5.78 7.60 -7.78
C ASN A 83 5.15 6.23 -8.01
N PHE A 84 4.82 5.90 -9.26
CA PHE A 84 4.24 4.63 -9.69
C PHE A 84 5.27 3.66 -10.31
N THR A 85 6.56 3.94 -10.22
CA THR A 85 7.58 3.10 -10.87
C THR A 85 7.44 1.62 -10.46
N GLY A 86 7.36 0.72 -11.43
CA GLY A 86 7.23 -0.72 -11.22
C GLY A 86 5.87 -1.19 -10.70
N ALA A 87 4.90 -0.30 -10.49
CA ALA A 87 3.56 -0.69 -10.04
C ALA A 87 2.83 -1.48 -11.13
N LEU A 88 2.06 -2.49 -10.73
CA LEU A 88 1.03 -3.12 -11.58
C LEU A 88 -0.20 -2.20 -11.59
N TRP A 89 -0.56 -1.70 -12.76
CA TRP A 89 -1.54 -0.64 -12.93
C TRP A 89 -2.98 -1.12 -12.73
N VAL A 90 -3.92 -0.16 -12.75
CA VAL A 90 -5.34 -0.38 -12.48
C VAL A 90 -6.02 -1.33 -13.46
N ASP A 91 -5.47 -1.51 -14.66
CA ASP A 91 -5.97 -2.47 -15.66
C ASP A 91 -5.51 -3.92 -15.41
N GLY A 92 -4.68 -4.15 -14.39
CA GLY A 92 -4.13 -5.46 -14.03
C GLY A 92 -3.15 -6.03 -15.06
N LYS A 93 -2.72 -5.25 -16.06
CA LYS A 93 -1.89 -5.72 -17.18
C LYS A 93 -0.65 -4.88 -17.39
N THR A 94 -0.75 -3.58 -17.14
CA THR A 94 0.33 -2.63 -17.39
C THR A 94 1.26 -2.56 -16.19
N VAL A 95 2.56 -2.71 -16.42
CA VAL A 95 3.58 -2.36 -15.43
C VAL A 95 4.13 -0.97 -15.76
N CYS A 96 4.07 -0.06 -14.79
CA CYS A 96 4.52 1.31 -14.99
C CYS A 96 6.04 1.39 -15.05
N LYS A 97 6.60 1.97 -16.11
CA LYS A 97 8.07 2.04 -16.29
C LYS A 97 8.72 3.05 -15.35
N LYS A 98 10.06 3.02 -15.29
CA LYS A 98 10.87 3.99 -14.55
C LYS A 98 10.49 5.43 -14.94
N GLY A 99 10.29 6.28 -13.94
CA GLY A 99 9.91 7.68 -14.16
C GLY A 99 8.40 7.93 -14.26
N SER A 100 7.57 6.94 -13.91
CA SER A 100 6.12 7.09 -13.79
C SER A 100 5.74 7.97 -12.59
N ILE A 101 5.88 9.29 -12.74
CA ILE A 101 5.61 10.29 -11.70
C ILE A 101 4.29 11.00 -12.01
N GLY A 102 3.35 10.94 -11.08
CA GLY A 102 1.98 11.48 -11.16
C GLY A 102 1.05 10.79 -12.16
N LYS A 103 1.60 9.91 -13.00
CA LYS A 103 0.87 9.07 -13.94
C LYS A 103 1.67 7.81 -14.23
N CYS A 104 0.99 6.73 -14.55
CA CYS A 104 1.64 5.54 -15.09
C CYS A 104 2.11 5.82 -16.51
N LEU A 105 3.40 5.65 -16.77
CA LEU A 105 3.93 5.58 -18.11
C LEU A 105 4.01 4.10 -18.49
N ALA A 106 3.04 3.64 -19.26
CA ALA A 106 3.04 2.27 -19.77
C ALA A 106 4.33 2.01 -20.59
N GLN A 107 4.90 0.82 -20.42
CA GLN A 107 5.84 0.27 -21.38
C GLN A 107 5.03 -0.32 -22.53
N GLU A 108 5.32 0.06 -23.78
CA GLU A 108 4.93 -0.77 -24.93
C GLU A 108 5.73 -2.07 -24.85
N ALA A 109 5.05 -3.21 -24.96
CA ALA A 109 5.73 -4.52 -24.99
C ALA A 109 6.87 -4.48 -26.02
N PRO A 110 8.06 -5.05 -25.73
CA PRO A 110 9.06 -5.21 -26.77
C PRO A 110 8.40 -5.95 -27.94
N ALA A 111 8.51 -5.38 -29.15
CA ALA A 111 8.04 -6.02 -30.36
C ALA A 111 8.67 -7.42 -30.43
N GLN A 112 7.81 -8.45 -30.49
CA GLN A 112 8.22 -9.81 -30.85
C GLN A 112 8.37 -9.91 -32.35
#